data_AF-M2VUS0-F1
#
_entry.id   AF-M2VUS0-F1
#
_cell.length_a   1.000
_cell.length_b   1.000
_cell.length_c   1.000
_cell.angle_alpha   90.00
_cell.angle_beta   90.00
_cell.angle_gamma   90.00
#
_symmetry.space_group_name_H-M   'P 1'
#
loop_
_entity.id
_entity.type
_entity.pdbx_description
1 polymer ?
#
loop_
_entity_poly.entity_id
_entity_poly.type
_entity_poly.pdbx_seq_one_letter_code
_entity_poly.pdbx_strand_id
1 'polypeptide(L)'
;MQRVVKGSKSPSEGLTKSIYSEVTIKAAEIVNLVCTVNLGVRNLDLKTIAIKARNAEYNPKRFQAVIMRVREPKTTALIFSSGKIVVTGAKSEEESKRAAKKFVVIVRKCGYEEAKFSEFKVQNVVGTSAVDFPIRLEALAQAHTQFCTYEPELFPGLVYRMMEPKIVLLIFVSGKLVLTGGKTRKQIDEALEKIKNVLVTFKKTR
;
A
#
# COMPACT_ATOMS: atom_id res chain seq x y z
N MET A 1 49.31 29.20 27.57
CA MET A 1 47.84 29.02 27.44
C MET A 1 47.46 29.11 25.98
N GLN A 2 47.01 28.00 25.39
CA GLN A 2 46.76 27.82 23.95
C GLN A 2 45.58 28.67 23.46
N ARG A 3 45.77 29.36 22.34
CA ARG A 3 44.70 30.02 21.57
C ARG A 3 43.92 28.97 20.78
N VAL A 4 42.62 28.87 21.02
CA VAL A 4 41.68 28.05 20.27
C VAL A 4 41.47 28.67 18.88
N VAL A 5 41.85 27.93 17.84
CA VAL A 5 41.58 28.25 16.43
C VAL A 5 40.09 28.07 16.16
N LYS A 6 39.36 29.17 15.91
CA LYS A 6 37.98 29.10 15.37
C LYS A 6 38.07 28.67 13.91
N GLY A 7 37.65 27.43 13.63
CA GLY A 7 37.49 26.92 12.26
C GLY A 7 36.48 27.77 11.48
N SER A 8 36.93 28.30 10.35
CA SER A 8 36.10 28.92 9.33
C SER A 8 35.20 27.84 8.70
N LYS A 9 33.89 27.98 8.85
CA LYS A 9 32.92 27.20 8.07
C LYS A 9 33.05 27.60 6.60
N SER A 10 33.20 26.62 5.72
CA SER A 10 33.25 26.83 4.27
C SER A 10 31.89 27.35 3.76
N PRO A 11 31.85 28.30 2.81
CA PRO A 11 30.60 28.90 2.33
C PRO A 11 29.64 27.94 1.59
N SER A 12 30.08 26.73 1.25
CA SER A 12 29.35 25.77 0.40
C SER A 12 28.33 24.90 1.17
N GLU A 13 28.48 24.72 2.48
CA GLU A 13 27.55 23.92 3.30
C GLU A 13 26.26 24.69 3.68
N GLY A 14 26.29 26.02 3.61
CA GLY A 14 25.13 26.88 3.89
C GLY A 14 24.16 26.99 2.71
N LEU A 15 24.66 27.03 1.47
CA LEU A 15 23.85 27.19 0.26
C LEU A 15 23.01 25.94 -0.06
N THR A 16 23.52 24.75 0.25
CA THR A 16 22.79 23.50 -0.01
C THR A 16 21.58 23.35 0.90
N LYS A 17 21.67 23.75 2.19
CA LYS A 17 20.54 23.65 3.13
C LYS A 17 19.37 24.59 2.83
N SER A 18 19.58 25.74 2.20
CA SER A 18 18.49 26.71 1.94
C SER A 18 17.68 26.42 0.67
N ILE A 19 18.11 25.46 -0.17
CA ILE A 19 17.37 25.07 -1.39
C ILE A 19 16.38 23.93 -1.09
N TYR A 20 16.63 23.12 -0.05
CA TYR A 20 15.75 22.01 0.34
C TYR A 20 14.56 22.43 1.23
N SER A 21 14.47 23.70 1.65
CA SER A 21 13.57 24.12 2.73
C SER A 21 12.10 24.37 2.35
N GLU A 22 11.68 24.22 1.09
CA GLU A 22 10.29 24.54 0.69
C GLU A 22 9.53 23.42 -0.03
N VAL A 23 10.16 22.25 -0.22
CA VAL A 23 9.50 21.17 -0.97
C VAL A 23 8.64 20.30 -0.05
N THR A 24 7.33 20.40 -0.22
CA THR A 24 6.34 19.66 0.58
C THR A 24 5.87 18.41 -0.16
N ILE A 25 6.07 17.24 0.45
CA ILE A 25 5.39 16.01 0.04
C ILE A 25 4.08 15.91 0.82
N LYS A 26 2.96 15.65 0.14
CA LYS A 26 1.67 15.51 0.83
C LYS A 26 1.68 14.26 1.71
N ALA A 27 1.06 14.32 2.88
CA ALA A 27 0.90 13.14 3.72
C ALA A 27 0.21 12.00 2.94
N ALA A 28 0.61 10.75 3.20
CA ALA A 28 0.03 9.62 2.48
C ALA A 28 -1.45 9.45 2.84
N GLU A 29 -2.31 9.23 1.85
CA GLU A 29 -3.68 8.76 2.03
C GLU A 29 -3.68 7.24 1.82
N ILE A 30 -4.19 6.48 2.80
CA ILE A 30 -4.38 5.04 2.62
C ILE A 30 -5.66 4.82 1.82
N VAL A 31 -5.50 4.22 0.63
CA VAL A 31 -6.59 4.03 -0.31
C VAL A 31 -7.10 2.58 -0.32
N ASN A 32 -6.27 1.64 0.12
CA ASN A 32 -6.65 0.22 0.19
C ASN A 32 -5.79 -0.56 1.19
N LEU A 33 -6.41 -1.49 1.89
CA LEU A 33 -5.77 -2.53 2.69
C LEU A 33 -6.24 -3.90 2.24
N VAL A 34 -5.31 -4.85 2.30
CA VAL A 34 -5.57 -6.27 2.14
C VAL A 34 -5.29 -6.94 3.48
N CYS A 35 -6.27 -7.63 4.03
CA CYS A 35 -6.08 -8.45 5.22
C CYS A 35 -6.52 -9.89 4.99
N THR A 36 -6.09 -10.78 5.87
CA THR A 36 -6.58 -12.15 5.94
C THR A 36 -7.12 -12.45 7.32
N VAL A 37 -8.09 -13.34 7.38
CA VAL A 37 -8.59 -13.96 8.62
C VAL A 37 -8.80 -15.45 8.35
N ASN A 38 -8.67 -16.27 9.38
CA ASN A 38 -8.97 -17.70 9.33
C ASN A 38 -10.25 -17.97 10.11
N LEU A 39 -11.13 -18.79 9.55
CA LEU A 39 -12.38 -19.21 10.16
C LEU A 39 -12.19 -20.39 11.13
N GLY A 40 -11.06 -21.09 11.09
CA GLY A 40 -10.84 -22.30 11.89
C GLY A 40 -11.73 -23.48 11.49
N VAL A 41 -12.45 -23.38 10.37
CA VAL A 41 -13.29 -24.43 9.78
C VAL A 41 -12.65 -24.86 8.47
N ARG A 42 -12.39 -26.16 8.33
CA ARG A 42 -11.84 -26.73 7.10
C ARG A 42 -12.98 -27.26 6.24
N ASN A 43 -12.76 -27.31 4.93
CA ASN A 43 -13.67 -27.89 3.95
C ASN A 43 -15.05 -27.21 3.89
N LEU A 44 -15.07 -25.87 3.85
CA LEU A 44 -16.30 -25.12 3.62
C LEU A 44 -16.91 -25.48 2.26
N ASP A 45 -18.21 -25.76 2.25
CA ASP A 45 -18.97 -25.89 1.01
C ASP A 45 -19.28 -24.49 0.46
N LEU A 46 -18.41 -24.06 -0.45
CA LEU A 46 -18.50 -22.78 -1.13
C LEU A 46 -19.81 -22.61 -1.92
N LYS A 47 -20.39 -23.70 -2.44
CA LYS A 47 -21.66 -23.64 -3.18
C LYS A 47 -22.79 -23.30 -2.22
N THR A 48 -22.83 -23.94 -1.05
CA THR A 48 -23.81 -23.64 0.00
C THR A 48 -23.69 -22.19 0.49
N ILE A 49 -22.46 -21.70 0.72
CA ILE A 49 -22.25 -20.29 1.11
C ILE A 49 -22.76 -19.34 0.02
N ALA A 50 -22.44 -19.59 -1.25
CA ALA A 50 -22.85 -18.73 -2.35
C ALA A 50 -24.37 -18.67 -2.54
N ILE A 51 -25.08 -19.78 -2.32
CA ILE A 51 -26.56 -19.84 -2.42
C ILE A 51 -27.22 -19.10 -1.25
N LYS A 52 -26.70 -19.26 -0.02
CA LYS A 52 -27.32 -18.70 1.19
C LYS A 52 -26.97 -17.23 1.42
N ALA A 53 -25.76 -16.81 1.07
CA ALA A 53 -25.30 -15.44 1.30
C ALA A 53 -25.80 -14.48 0.22
N ARG A 54 -26.20 -13.28 0.64
CA ARG A 54 -26.53 -12.19 -0.30
C ARG A 54 -25.25 -11.60 -0.89
N ASN A 55 -25.31 -11.16 -2.15
CA ASN A 55 -24.18 -10.53 -2.86
C ASN A 55 -22.92 -11.40 -2.85
N ALA A 56 -23.09 -12.70 -3.07
CA ALA A 56 -22.04 -13.68 -3.20
C ALA A 56 -22.05 -14.29 -4.60
N GLU A 57 -20.87 -14.40 -5.20
CA GLU A 57 -20.65 -14.98 -6.53
C GLU A 57 -19.67 -16.15 -6.40
N TYR A 58 -19.96 -17.27 -7.06
CA TYR A 58 -19.07 -18.43 -7.08
C TYR A 58 -19.08 -19.10 -8.44
N ASN A 59 -17.90 -19.16 -9.08
CA ASN A 59 -17.68 -19.90 -10.30
C ASN A 59 -16.35 -20.67 -10.19
N PRO A 60 -16.35 -21.94 -9.77
CA PRO A 60 -15.14 -22.72 -9.51
C PRO A 60 -14.27 -22.94 -10.76
N LYS A 61 -14.85 -22.89 -11.97
CA LYS A 61 -14.09 -22.99 -13.22
C LYS A 61 -13.22 -21.75 -13.47
N ARG A 62 -13.64 -20.59 -12.95
CA ARG A 62 -12.91 -19.32 -13.07
C ARG A 62 -12.00 -19.07 -11.88
N PHE A 63 -12.51 -19.28 -10.67
CA PHE A 63 -11.79 -18.97 -9.44
C PHE A 63 -12.33 -19.79 -8.25
N GLN A 64 -11.45 -20.48 -7.54
CA GLN A 64 -11.81 -21.41 -6.46
C GLN A 64 -12.05 -20.71 -5.11
N ALA A 65 -12.84 -19.64 -5.13
CA ALA A 65 -13.27 -18.93 -3.91
C ALA A 65 -14.63 -18.26 -4.15
N VAL A 66 -15.41 -18.11 -3.08
CA VAL A 66 -16.61 -17.27 -3.11
C VAL A 66 -16.19 -15.82 -3.03
N ILE A 67 -16.67 -15.00 -3.95
CA ILE A 67 -16.50 -13.56 -3.93
C ILE A 67 -17.73 -12.96 -3.27
N MET A 68 -17.57 -12.32 -2.12
CA MET A 68 -18.68 -11.72 -1.37
C MET A 68 -18.44 -10.24 -1.13
N ARG A 69 -19.48 -9.41 -1.29
CA ARG A 69 -19.37 -7.95 -1.14
C ARG A 69 -20.32 -7.41 -0.08
N VAL A 70 -19.81 -6.46 0.72
CA VAL A 70 -20.61 -5.69 1.68
C VAL A 70 -20.43 -4.20 1.43
N ARG A 71 -21.46 -3.40 1.73
CA ARG A 71 -21.48 -1.96 1.43
C ARG A 71 -20.82 -1.10 2.51
N GLU A 72 -20.94 -1.51 3.77
CA GLU A 72 -20.47 -0.74 4.92
C GLU A 72 -19.67 -1.66 5.85
N PRO A 73 -18.33 -1.50 5.96
CA PRO A 73 -17.49 -0.76 5.02
C PRO A 73 -17.50 -1.37 3.61
N LYS A 74 -17.28 -0.57 2.56
CA LYS A 74 -17.30 -1.03 1.17
C LYS A 74 -16.12 -1.96 0.90
N THR A 75 -16.35 -3.26 1.02
CA THR A 75 -15.28 -4.27 1.01
C THR A 75 -15.69 -5.54 0.28
N THR A 76 -14.70 -6.27 -0.18
CA THR A 76 -14.86 -7.56 -0.86
C THR A 76 -14.06 -8.63 -0.14
N ALA A 77 -14.71 -9.74 0.16
CA ALA A 77 -14.09 -10.95 0.68
C ALA A 77 -13.93 -12.01 -0.42
N LEU A 78 -12.82 -12.72 -0.37
CA LEU A 78 -12.59 -13.97 -1.08
C LEU A 78 -12.56 -15.08 -0.01
N ILE A 79 -13.55 -15.97 -0.03
CA ILE A 79 -13.71 -17.04 0.96
C ILE A 79 -13.29 -18.36 0.29
N PHE A 80 -12.26 -18.99 0.85
CA PHE A 80 -11.71 -20.24 0.33
C PHE A 80 -12.27 -21.44 1.09
N SER A 81 -12.32 -22.61 0.44
CA SER A 81 -12.78 -23.86 1.06
C SER A 81 -11.95 -24.27 2.28
N SER A 82 -10.71 -23.77 2.38
CA SER A 82 -9.81 -23.95 3.53
C SER A 82 -10.24 -23.21 4.79
N GLY A 83 -11.25 -22.34 4.74
CA GLY A 83 -11.63 -21.46 5.84
C GLY A 83 -10.85 -20.14 5.89
N LYS A 84 -9.88 -19.94 5.00
CA LYS A 84 -9.20 -18.65 4.86
C LYS A 84 -10.12 -17.65 4.16
N ILE A 85 -10.12 -16.42 4.66
CA ILE A 85 -10.75 -15.28 4.00
C ILE A 85 -9.68 -14.23 3.70
N VAL A 86 -9.69 -13.69 2.48
CA VAL A 86 -8.95 -12.48 2.11
C VAL A 86 -9.95 -11.34 2.00
N VAL A 87 -9.72 -10.21 2.66
CA VAL A 87 -10.58 -9.02 2.57
C VAL A 87 -9.81 -7.87 1.95
N THR A 88 -10.46 -7.15 1.04
CA THR A 88 -9.90 -6.01 0.29
C THR A 88 -10.88 -4.84 0.26
N GLY A 89 -10.37 -3.62 0.03
CA GLY A 89 -11.16 -2.40 -0.19
C GLY A 89 -11.29 -1.48 1.02
N ALA A 90 -10.87 -1.92 2.21
CA ALA A 90 -10.87 -1.08 3.41
C ALA A 90 -9.76 -0.01 3.34
N LYS A 91 -9.98 1.15 3.97
CA LYS A 91 -9.02 2.27 4.01
C LYS A 91 -8.31 2.43 5.36
N SER A 92 -8.74 1.71 6.39
CA SER A 92 -8.05 1.64 7.68
C SER A 92 -7.97 0.20 8.22
N GLU A 93 -7.07 -0.04 9.17
CA GLU A 93 -6.95 -1.35 9.83
C GLU A 93 -8.22 -1.66 10.64
N GLU A 94 -8.79 -0.68 11.32
CA GLU A 94 -10.04 -0.81 12.08
C GLU A 94 -11.20 -1.15 11.16
N GLU A 95 -11.30 -0.47 10.02
CA GLU A 95 -12.30 -0.74 8.99
C GLU A 95 -12.16 -2.16 8.45
N SER A 96 -10.93 -2.57 8.13
CA SER A 96 -10.60 -3.91 7.65
C SER A 96 -10.97 -4.99 8.67
N LYS A 97 -10.68 -4.75 9.96
CA LYS A 97 -11.02 -5.65 11.07
C LYS A 97 -12.53 -5.75 11.27
N ARG A 98 -13.27 -4.63 11.18
CA ARG A 98 -14.75 -4.62 11.23
C ARG A 98 -15.34 -5.38 10.04
N ALA A 99 -14.82 -5.17 8.83
CA ALA A 99 -15.25 -5.87 7.62
C ALA A 99 -15.06 -7.38 7.76
N ALA A 100 -13.85 -7.81 8.14
CA ALA A 100 -13.52 -9.22 8.34
C ALA A 100 -14.45 -9.88 9.36
N LYS A 101 -14.72 -9.22 10.52
CA LYS A 101 -15.70 -9.71 11.50
C LYS A 101 -17.11 -9.86 10.91
N LYS A 102 -17.56 -8.93 10.05
CA LYS A 102 -18.87 -9.05 9.38
C LYS A 102 -18.92 -10.28 8.47
N PHE A 103 -17.86 -10.57 7.72
CA PHE A 103 -17.80 -11.78 6.88
C PHE A 103 -17.84 -13.06 7.72
N VAL A 104 -17.14 -13.12 8.86
CA VAL A 104 -17.25 -14.26 9.79
C VAL A 104 -18.71 -14.46 10.24
N VAL A 105 -19.41 -13.39 10.62
CA VAL A 105 -20.82 -13.46 11.04
C VAL A 105 -21.73 -13.94 9.91
N ILE A 106 -21.50 -13.51 8.67
CA ILE A 106 -22.28 -13.98 7.51
C ILE A 106 -22.06 -15.48 7.29
N VAL A 107 -20.81 -15.95 7.36
CA VAL A 107 -20.48 -17.37 7.20
C VAL A 107 -21.14 -18.21 8.30
N ARG A 108 -21.13 -17.75 9.56
CA ARG A 108 -21.88 -18.40 10.65
C ARG A 108 -23.36 -18.56 10.32
N LYS A 109 -24.01 -17.49 9.85
CA LYS A 109 -25.42 -17.50 9.44
C LYS A 109 -25.71 -18.39 8.23
N CYS A 110 -24.70 -18.82 7.48
CA CYS A 110 -24.85 -19.78 6.39
C CYS A 110 -24.82 -21.25 6.87
N GLY A 111 -24.64 -21.50 8.17
CA GLY A 111 -24.62 -22.84 8.77
C GLY A 111 -23.25 -23.31 9.26
N TYR A 112 -22.30 -22.38 9.48
CA TYR A 112 -20.96 -22.66 10.02
C TYR A 112 -20.77 -21.92 11.35
N GLU A 113 -21.63 -22.18 12.32
CA GLU A 113 -21.70 -21.46 13.59
C GLU A 113 -20.38 -21.47 14.38
N GLU A 114 -19.61 -22.55 14.22
CA GLU A 114 -18.30 -22.78 14.82
C GLU A 114 -17.18 -21.93 14.21
N ALA A 115 -17.45 -21.23 13.10
CA ALA A 115 -16.47 -20.35 12.45
C ALA A 115 -15.97 -19.27 13.42
N LYS A 116 -14.66 -19.03 13.45
CA LYS A 116 -13.99 -18.11 14.39
C LYS A 116 -13.43 -16.91 13.65
N PHE A 117 -13.15 -15.85 14.41
CA PHE A 117 -12.30 -14.77 13.94
C PHE A 117 -10.90 -15.04 14.50
N SER A 118 -10.04 -15.71 13.73
CA SER A 118 -8.67 -16.02 14.15
C SER A 118 -7.64 -15.57 13.12
N GLU A 119 -6.38 -15.43 13.55
CA GLU A 119 -5.25 -15.14 12.65
C GLU A 119 -5.44 -13.90 11.77
N PHE A 120 -6.12 -12.88 12.29
CA PHE A 120 -6.27 -11.61 11.57
C PHE A 120 -4.89 -11.00 11.32
N LYS A 121 -4.60 -10.70 10.05
CA LYS A 121 -3.31 -10.14 9.65
C LYS A 121 -3.46 -9.21 8.45
N VAL A 122 -2.91 -8.01 8.57
CA VAL A 122 -2.71 -7.12 7.41
C VAL A 122 -1.60 -7.71 6.53
N GLN A 123 -1.92 -7.91 5.25
CA GLN A 123 -1.03 -8.47 4.26
C GLN A 123 -0.42 -7.40 3.37
N ASN A 124 -1.18 -6.35 3.06
CA ASN A 124 -0.72 -5.24 2.23
C ASN A 124 -1.46 -3.94 2.58
N VAL A 125 -0.76 -2.83 2.46
CA VAL A 125 -1.25 -1.46 2.55
C VAL A 125 -0.88 -0.74 1.27
N VAL A 126 -1.85 -0.06 0.67
CA VAL A 126 -1.65 0.80 -0.50
C VAL A 126 -1.92 2.23 -0.10
N GLY A 127 -0.90 3.07 -0.24
CA GLY A 127 -0.96 4.50 -0.02
C GLY A 127 -0.85 5.27 -1.33
N THR A 128 -1.41 6.47 -1.35
CA THR A 128 -1.15 7.46 -2.40
C THR A 128 -0.66 8.76 -1.77
N SER A 129 0.16 9.49 -2.51
CA SER A 129 0.66 10.80 -2.12
C SER A 129 0.95 11.60 -3.39
N ALA A 130 1.35 12.85 -3.25
CA ALA A 130 1.86 13.64 -4.35
C ALA A 130 2.88 14.66 -3.85
N VAL A 131 3.82 14.98 -4.72
CA VAL A 131 4.57 16.23 -4.66
C VAL A 131 3.89 17.28 -5.56
N ASP A 132 4.21 18.55 -5.35
CA ASP A 132 3.61 19.70 -6.03
C ASP A 132 4.36 20.15 -7.29
N PHE A 133 5.28 19.32 -7.79
CA PHE A 133 6.08 19.61 -8.98
C PHE A 133 6.22 18.39 -9.89
N PRO A 134 6.39 18.60 -11.21
CA PRO A 134 6.65 17.52 -12.14
C PRO A 134 8.08 16.96 -12.00
N ILE A 135 8.25 15.67 -12.28
CA ILE A 135 9.50 14.92 -12.06
C ILE A 135 10.12 14.51 -13.41
N ARG A 136 11.45 14.63 -13.55
CA ARG A 136 12.25 14.08 -14.67
C ARG A 136 12.46 12.58 -14.46
N LEU A 137 11.52 11.75 -14.90
CA LEU A 137 11.58 10.30 -14.68
C LEU A 137 12.73 9.62 -15.41
N GLU A 138 13.08 10.11 -16.61
CA GLU A 138 14.19 9.58 -17.41
C GLU A 138 15.52 9.73 -16.65
N ALA A 139 15.77 10.93 -16.12
CA ALA A 139 16.96 11.22 -15.32
C ALA A 139 16.98 10.44 -14.00
N LEU A 140 15.82 10.29 -13.33
CA LEU A 140 15.71 9.47 -12.13
C LEU A 140 16.02 8.00 -12.43
N ALA A 141 15.45 7.45 -13.50
CA ALA A 141 15.67 6.06 -13.92
C ALA A 141 17.15 5.79 -14.21
N GLN A 142 17.82 6.71 -14.92
CA GLN A 142 19.23 6.61 -15.26
C GLN A 142 20.15 6.70 -14.03
N ALA A 143 19.82 7.57 -13.07
CA ALA A 143 20.61 7.75 -11.86
C ALA A 143 20.39 6.63 -10.82
N HIS A 144 19.21 5.99 -10.83
CA HIS A 144 18.81 4.95 -9.87
C HIS A 144 18.49 3.62 -10.57
N THR A 145 19.23 3.26 -11.62
CA THR A 145 18.96 2.08 -12.48
C THR A 145 18.80 0.77 -11.71
N GLN A 146 19.54 0.60 -10.61
CA GLN A 146 19.45 -0.61 -9.78
C GLN A 146 18.11 -0.77 -9.06
N PHE A 147 17.38 0.32 -8.86
CA PHE A 147 16.10 0.35 -8.12
C PHE A 147 14.91 0.65 -9.03
N CYS A 148 15.14 1.14 -10.24
CA CYS A 148 14.11 1.69 -11.11
C CYS A 148 13.85 0.80 -12.32
N THR A 149 12.58 0.75 -12.73
CA THR A 149 12.17 0.28 -14.06
C THR A 149 11.25 1.33 -14.64
N TYR A 150 11.59 1.88 -15.81
CA TYR A 150 10.79 2.90 -16.49
C TYR A 150 10.82 2.66 -18.00
N GLU A 151 9.70 2.16 -18.51
CA GLU A 151 9.45 1.87 -19.91
C GLU A 151 8.16 2.59 -20.30
N PRO A 152 8.21 3.89 -20.66
CA PRO A 152 7.02 4.74 -20.81
C PRO A 152 6.03 4.23 -21.87
N GLU A 153 6.51 3.51 -22.88
CA GLU A 153 5.69 2.86 -23.91
C GLU A 153 4.85 1.70 -23.35
N LEU A 154 5.29 1.06 -22.27
CA LEU A 154 4.57 -0.04 -21.62
C LEU A 154 3.74 0.43 -20.42
N PHE A 155 4.27 1.39 -19.65
CA PHE A 155 3.61 1.93 -18.47
C PHE A 155 4.08 3.36 -18.17
N PRO A 156 3.16 4.33 -17.98
CA PRO A 156 3.52 5.75 -17.86
C PRO A 156 4.18 6.16 -16.53
N GLY A 157 4.30 5.25 -15.57
CA GLY A 157 4.92 5.52 -14.27
C GLY A 157 6.27 4.81 -14.11
N LEU A 158 7.21 5.43 -13.40
CA LEU A 158 8.44 4.76 -12.99
C LEU A 158 8.15 3.85 -11.79
N VAL A 159 8.60 2.60 -11.86
CA VAL A 159 8.55 1.63 -10.76
C VAL A 159 9.85 1.74 -9.96
N TYR A 160 9.77 2.26 -8.73
CA TYR A 160 10.91 2.35 -7.80
C TYR A 160 10.80 1.28 -6.73
N ARG A 161 11.79 0.40 -6.62
CA ARG A 161 11.84 -0.68 -5.63
C ARG A 161 12.74 -0.25 -4.48
N MET A 162 12.13 0.23 -3.41
CA MET A 162 12.83 0.55 -2.17
C MET A 162 13.09 -0.72 -1.37
N MET A 163 14.34 -0.91 -0.94
CA MET A 163 14.74 -2.10 -0.19
C MET A 163 14.37 -2.02 1.29
N GLU A 164 14.51 -0.85 1.90
CA GLU A 164 14.23 -0.64 3.33
C GLU A 164 13.49 0.70 3.56
N PRO A 165 12.23 0.69 4.03
CA PRO A 165 11.37 -0.48 4.12
C PRO A 165 11.11 -1.08 2.73
N LYS A 166 10.87 -2.39 2.66
CA LYS A 166 10.57 -3.09 1.40
C LYS A 166 9.23 -2.60 0.82
N ILE A 167 9.28 -1.59 -0.05
CA ILE A 167 8.14 -0.89 -0.65
C ILE A 167 8.38 -0.71 -2.14
N VAL A 168 7.31 -0.82 -2.92
CA VAL A 168 7.31 -0.44 -4.33
C VAL A 168 6.55 0.88 -4.48
N LEU A 169 7.19 1.85 -5.11
CA LEU A 169 6.58 3.12 -5.47
C LEU A 169 6.34 3.18 -6.97
N LEU A 170 5.18 3.69 -7.37
CA LEU A 170 4.90 4.11 -8.73
C LEU A 170 4.95 5.64 -8.74
N ILE A 171 5.89 6.20 -9.49
CA ILE A 171 6.19 7.63 -9.55
C ILE A 171 5.79 8.14 -10.93
N PHE A 172 4.90 9.12 -10.99
CA PHE A 172 4.42 9.67 -12.25
C PHE A 172 5.07 11.02 -12.55
N VAL A 173 5.20 11.37 -13.84
CA VAL A 173 5.74 12.67 -14.28
C VAL A 173 5.01 13.85 -13.61
N SER A 174 3.71 13.69 -13.33
CA SER A 174 2.87 14.69 -12.66
C SER A 174 3.22 14.95 -11.18
N GLY A 175 4.09 14.15 -10.56
CA GLY A 175 4.37 14.21 -9.13
C GLY A 175 3.45 13.34 -8.26
N LYS A 176 2.45 12.67 -8.85
CA LYS A 176 1.63 11.67 -8.16
C LYS A 176 2.46 10.44 -7.79
N LEU A 177 2.16 9.86 -6.63
CA LEU A 177 2.84 8.70 -6.07
C LEU A 177 1.82 7.64 -5.63
N VAL A 178 2.11 6.38 -5.93
CA VAL A 178 1.43 5.22 -5.36
C VAL A 178 2.45 4.36 -4.63
N LEU A 179 2.18 3.95 -3.40
CA LEU A 179 3.07 3.14 -2.56
C LEU A 179 2.35 1.84 -2.21
N THR A 180 3.02 0.69 -2.39
CA THR A 180 2.45 -0.64 -2.10
C THR A 180 3.54 -1.62 -1.62
N GLY A 181 3.13 -2.75 -1.05
CA GLY A 181 4.01 -3.79 -0.52
C GLY A 181 4.26 -3.69 0.99
N GLY A 182 3.85 -2.58 1.62
CA GLY A 182 3.95 -2.37 3.05
C GLY A 182 2.86 -3.11 3.81
N LYS A 183 3.10 -3.43 5.08
CA LYS A 183 2.12 -4.07 5.98
C LYS A 183 1.56 -3.11 7.02
N THR A 184 2.18 -1.94 7.20
CA THR A 184 1.75 -0.94 8.16
C THR A 184 1.77 0.44 7.53
N ARG A 185 0.94 1.35 8.07
CA ARG A 185 0.95 2.77 7.73
C ARG A 185 2.33 3.39 7.90
N LYS A 186 3.02 3.05 9.00
CA LYS A 186 4.36 3.53 9.32
C LYS A 186 5.38 3.25 8.20
N GLN A 187 5.35 2.06 7.60
CA GLN A 187 6.25 1.75 6.47
C GLN A 187 5.97 2.62 5.24
N ILE A 188 4.72 2.99 5.00
CA ILE A 188 4.35 3.90 3.91
C ILE A 188 4.89 5.31 4.18
N ASP A 189 4.70 5.81 5.40
CA ASP A 189 5.19 7.15 5.79
C ASP A 189 6.73 7.21 5.77
N GLU A 190 7.43 6.17 6.26
CA GLU A 190 8.89 6.08 6.20
C GLU A 190 9.42 6.03 4.75
N ALA A 191 8.76 5.29 3.87
CA ALA A 191 9.13 5.26 2.45
C ALA A 191 8.93 6.63 1.80
N LEU A 192 7.88 7.35 2.18
CA LEU A 192 7.59 8.68 1.67
C LEU A 192 8.67 9.69 2.08
N GLU A 193 9.09 9.68 3.34
CA GLU A 193 10.19 10.52 3.83
C GLU A 193 11.51 10.19 3.16
N LYS A 194 11.83 8.89 2.98
CA LYS A 194 13.06 8.46 2.31
C LYS A 194 13.12 8.88 0.84
N ILE A 195 12.01 8.75 0.10
CA ILE A 195 12.01 9.09 -1.33
C ILE A 195 12.00 10.60 -1.56
N LYS A 196 11.51 11.40 -0.59
CA LYS A 196 11.37 12.87 -0.71
C LYS A 196 12.61 13.53 -1.30
N ASN A 197 13.78 13.29 -0.71
CA ASN A 197 15.04 13.93 -1.13
C ASN A 197 15.43 13.53 -2.56
N VAL A 198 15.16 12.28 -2.94
CA VAL A 198 15.40 11.80 -4.31
C VAL A 198 14.49 12.58 -5.27
N LEU A 199 13.19 12.67 -4.99
CA LEU A 199 12.24 13.36 -5.88
C LEU A 199 12.61 14.84 -6.09
N VAL A 200 13.05 15.54 -5.03
CA VAL A 200 13.45 16.95 -5.11
C VAL A 200 14.59 17.16 -6.11
N THR A 201 15.60 16.29 -6.11
CA THR A 201 16.75 16.36 -7.04
C THR A 201 16.32 16.27 -8.51
N PHE A 202 15.24 15.54 -8.79
CA PHE A 202 14.72 15.34 -10.15
C PHE A 202 13.51 16.23 -10.49
N LYS A 203 13.26 17.30 -9.71
CA LYS A 203 12.26 18.32 -10.03
C LYS A 203 12.52 18.94 -11.41
N LYS A 204 11.53 18.90 -12.31
CA LYS A 204 11.57 19.66 -13.59
C LYS A 204 11.53 21.15 -13.27
N THR A 205 12.56 21.88 -13.67
CA THR A 205 12.51 23.34 -13.76
C THR A 205 11.61 23.67 -14.94
N ARG A 206 10.69 24.63 -14.76
CA ARG A 206 9.86 25.13 -15.87
C ARG A 206 10.72 25.76 -16.95
#